data_AF-A0A7S0QFN7-F1
#
_entry.id   AF-A0A7S0QFN7-F1
#
_cell.length_a   1.000
_cell.length_b   1.000
_cell.length_c   1.000
_cell.angle_alpha   90.00
_cell.angle_beta   90.00
_cell.angle_gamma   90.00
#
_symmetry.space_group_name_H-M   'P 1'
#
loop_
_entity.id
_entity.type
_entity.pdbx_description
1 polymer ?
#
loop_
_entity_poly.entity_id
_entity_poly.type
_entity_poly.pdbx_seq_one_letter_code
_entity_poly.pdbx_strand_id
1 'polypeptide(L)'
;EMKLIVRFACARTLLTLSKPTQHFATSQLQSVGHGVGLKLSTFRFKATTASASKTGGDVGYALFDATGTLMHLKEPVGETYCRYATMHGLNVGSPADLELRFKTTYINTTPLDYTVLRGADPERVARTEQAWWRALVLHVFQCPDSQAFDACFAACFAHFGRGAAWALYPDALPALAALRRDGWAVGVLSNFDLRL
;
A
#
# COMPACT_ATOMS: atom_id res chain seq x y z
N GLU A 1 10.75 -13.02 -13.06
CA GLU A 1 9.67 -12.76 -12.08
C GLU A 1 9.14 -11.34 -12.32
N MET A 2 7.89 -11.20 -12.75
CA MET A 2 7.30 -9.89 -13.05
C MET A 2 6.52 -9.43 -11.82
N LYS A 3 7.11 -8.55 -11.01
CA LYS A 3 6.41 -7.85 -9.92
C LYS A 3 5.52 -6.78 -10.55
N LEU A 4 4.27 -7.11 -10.83
CA LEU A 4 3.28 -6.13 -11.24
C LEU A 4 2.78 -5.41 -9.98
N ILE A 5 3.42 -4.29 -9.62
CA ILE A 5 2.88 -3.34 -8.65
C ILE A 5 1.98 -2.40 -9.43
N VAL A 6 0.68 -2.71 -9.48
CA VAL A 6 -0.32 -1.73 -9.94
C VAL A 6 -0.55 -0.75 -8.79
N ARG A 7 -0.80 0.53 -9.09
CA ARG A 7 -1.10 1.56 -8.09
C ARG A 7 -2.41 2.23 -8.50
N PHE A 8 -3.41 2.23 -7.64
CA PHE A 8 -4.67 2.93 -7.87
C PHE A 8 -4.86 4.07 -6.87
N ALA A 9 -5.25 5.23 -7.39
CA ALA A 9 -5.97 6.24 -6.61
C ALA A 9 -7.39 5.73 -6.36
N CYS A 10 -7.83 5.81 -5.10
CA CYS A 10 -9.21 5.78 -4.59
C CYS A 10 -10.28 4.95 -5.35
N ALA A 11 -10.98 4.08 -4.63
CA ALA A 11 -11.93 3.05 -5.10
C ALA A 11 -13.19 3.52 -5.88
N ARG A 12 -13.17 4.67 -6.56
CA ARG A 12 -14.35 5.20 -7.27
C ARG A 12 -14.12 5.72 -8.69
N THR A 13 -12.92 5.60 -9.27
CA THR A 13 -12.68 6.09 -10.64
C THR A 13 -12.23 4.98 -11.58
N LEU A 14 -13.09 4.75 -12.57
CA LEU A 14 -13.05 3.78 -13.64
C LEU A 14 -11.78 3.84 -14.49
N LEU A 15 -11.41 2.65 -14.97
CA LEU A 15 -10.38 2.33 -15.94
C LEU A 15 -10.47 3.21 -17.20
N THR A 16 -9.38 3.91 -17.52
CA THR A 16 -9.01 4.19 -18.91
C THR A 16 -7.49 4.05 -19.04
N LEU A 17 -7.07 2.93 -19.63
CA LEU A 17 -5.75 2.77 -20.23
C LEU A 17 -5.89 3.19 -21.69
N SER A 18 -5.15 4.22 -22.13
CA SER A 18 -5.02 4.62 -23.55
C SER A 18 -3.74 3.96 -24.08
N LYS A 19 -3.71 3.20 -25.18
CA LYS A 19 -4.32 3.39 -26.52
C LYS A 19 -4.62 2.04 -27.21
N PRO A 20 -5.22 2.06 -28.41
CA PRO A 20 -6.60 2.36 -28.75
C PRO A 20 -7.38 1.06 -29.01
N THR A 21 -8.71 1.15 -29.10
CA THR A 21 -9.64 0.02 -29.34
C THR A 21 -9.64 -1.08 -28.28
N GLN A 22 -10.39 -0.85 -27.20
CA GLN A 22 -11.50 -1.74 -26.80
C GLN A 22 -12.12 -1.17 -25.52
N HIS A 23 -13.40 -0.80 -25.60
CA HIS A 23 -14.15 -0.32 -24.45
C HIS A 23 -14.41 -1.49 -23.49
N PHE A 24 -13.82 -1.42 -22.28
CA PHE A 24 -14.10 -2.38 -21.21
C PHE A 24 -15.39 -1.99 -20.51
N ALA A 25 -16.45 -2.78 -20.70
CA ALA A 25 -17.71 -2.62 -19.98
C ALA A 25 -17.55 -3.13 -18.54
N THR A 26 -17.71 -2.23 -17.57
CA THR A 26 -17.85 -2.59 -16.16
C THR A 26 -19.22 -3.16 -15.89
N SER A 27 -19.34 -4.48 -15.86
CA SER A 27 -20.47 -5.12 -15.20
C SER A 27 -20.03 -6.40 -14.49
N GLN A 28 -20.29 -6.38 -13.17
CA GLN A 28 -20.24 -7.49 -12.21
C GLN A 28 -18.91 -7.74 -11.51
N LEU A 29 -18.62 -6.86 -10.54
CA LEU A 29 -17.82 -7.18 -9.37
C LEU A 29 -18.65 -8.07 -8.44
N GLN A 30 -18.17 -9.28 -8.15
CA GLN A 30 -18.71 -10.10 -7.06
C GLN A 30 -17.58 -10.46 -6.09
N SER A 31 -17.76 -10.05 -4.83
CA SER A 31 -16.96 -10.52 -3.70
C SER A 31 -17.41 -11.94 -3.37
N VAL A 32 -16.48 -12.89 -3.36
CA VAL A 32 -16.75 -14.25 -2.87
C VAL A 32 -15.76 -14.54 -1.76
N GLY A 33 -16.19 -14.39 -0.51
CA GLY A 33 -15.43 -14.86 0.65
C GLY A 33 -15.63 -16.35 0.81
N HIS A 34 -14.53 -17.12 0.85
CA HIS A 34 -14.54 -18.46 1.44
C HIS A 34 -13.55 -18.48 2.60
N GLY A 35 -14.00 -19.06 3.72
CA GLY A 35 -13.41 -18.92 5.04
C GLY A 35 -11.97 -19.41 5.14
N VAL A 36 -11.05 -18.45 5.19
CA VAL A 36 -9.87 -18.40 6.05
C VAL A 36 -9.71 -16.91 6.36
N GLY A 37 -9.26 -16.51 7.55
CA GLY A 37 -9.31 -15.12 8.08
C GLY A 37 -8.59 -14.01 7.30
N LEU A 38 -8.25 -14.20 6.03
CA LEU A 38 -7.79 -13.20 5.09
C LEU A 38 -8.98 -12.59 4.35
N LYS A 39 -9.12 -11.26 4.38
CA LYS A 39 -10.04 -10.54 3.49
C LYS A 39 -9.52 -10.66 2.05
N LEU A 40 -9.90 -11.72 1.37
CA LEU A 40 -9.56 -11.96 -0.03
C LEU A 40 -10.56 -11.21 -0.93
N SER A 41 -10.12 -10.15 -1.59
CA SER A 41 -10.89 -9.56 -2.68
C SER A 41 -10.54 -10.31 -3.97
N THR A 42 -11.29 -11.35 -4.30
CA THR A 42 -11.13 -12.05 -5.58
C THR A 42 -11.78 -11.24 -6.70
N PHE A 43 -10.97 -10.72 -7.62
CA PHE A 43 -11.48 -10.08 -8.83
C PHE A 43 -11.50 -11.11 -9.96
N ARG A 44 -12.70 -11.56 -10.35
CA ARG A 44 -12.90 -12.25 -11.63
C ARG A 44 -13.11 -11.20 -12.71
N PHE A 45 -12.10 -10.94 -13.51
CA PHE A 45 -12.28 -10.22 -14.76
C PHE A 45 -12.86 -11.22 -15.78
N LYS A 46 -14.11 -11.01 -16.20
CA LYS A 46 -14.56 -11.56 -17.49
C LYS A 46 -13.82 -10.76 -18.56
N ALA A 47 -12.70 -11.28 -19.05
CA ALA A 47 -12.32 -10.96 -20.40
C ALA A 47 -13.50 -11.43 -21.27
N THR A 48 -14.13 -10.52 -22.01
CA THR A 48 -14.99 -10.94 -23.12
C THR A 48 -14.04 -11.60 -24.12
N THR A 49 -13.77 -12.88 -23.94
CA THR A 49 -13.29 -13.71 -25.02
C THR A 49 -14.36 -13.59 -26.10
N ALA A 50 -14.02 -12.98 -27.23
CA ALA A 50 -14.52 -13.51 -28.48
C ALA A 50 -14.34 -15.04 -28.37
N SER A 51 -15.46 -15.76 -28.41
CA SER A 51 -15.47 -17.21 -28.40
C SER A 51 -14.64 -17.69 -29.59
N ALA A 52 -13.37 -18.00 -29.34
CA ALA A 52 -12.56 -18.86 -30.17
C ALA A 52 -12.01 -19.94 -29.25
N SER A 53 -12.61 -21.13 -29.37
CA SER A 53 -12.12 -22.45 -28.96
C SER A 53 -11.53 -22.63 -27.55
N LYS A 54 -12.07 -23.62 -26.83
CA LYS A 54 -11.49 -24.25 -25.62
C LYS A 54 -10.10 -24.87 -25.92
N THR A 55 -9.07 -24.05 -26.09
CA THR A 55 -7.66 -24.47 -26.22
C THR A 55 -6.75 -23.37 -25.67
N GLY A 56 -6.62 -23.28 -24.35
CA GLY A 56 -5.73 -22.33 -23.65
C GLY A 56 -6.22 -22.14 -22.22
N GLY A 57 -5.49 -22.66 -21.23
CA GLY A 57 -5.95 -22.65 -19.83
C GLY A 57 -6.09 -21.24 -19.27
N ASP A 58 -7.26 -20.93 -18.69
CA ASP A 58 -7.51 -19.65 -18.01
C ASP A 58 -6.54 -19.47 -16.84
N VAL A 59 -5.70 -18.43 -16.90
CA VAL A 59 -4.81 -18.05 -15.78
C VAL A 59 -5.58 -17.13 -14.84
N GLY A 60 -5.81 -17.59 -13.61
CA GLY A 60 -6.38 -16.77 -12.54
C GLY A 60 -5.36 -15.79 -11.96
N TYR A 61 -5.79 -14.59 -11.56
CA TYR A 61 -4.95 -13.60 -10.89
C TYR A 61 -5.41 -13.36 -9.45
N ALA A 62 -4.47 -13.40 -8.51
CA ALA A 62 -4.69 -13.06 -7.11
C ALA A 62 -3.81 -11.86 -6.73
N LEU A 63 -4.44 -10.74 -6.39
CA LEU A 63 -3.77 -9.50 -6.02
C LEU A 63 -3.96 -9.24 -4.53
N PHE A 64 -2.87 -8.95 -3.84
CA PHE A 64 -2.85 -8.71 -2.40
C PHE A 64 -2.40 -7.30 -2.09
N ASP A 65 -3.03 -6.65 -1.13
CA ASP A 65 -2.40 -5.50 -0.48
C ASP A 65 -1.18 -5.97 0.33
N ALA A 66 -0.27 -5.05 0.67
CA ALA A 66 0.91 -5.36 1.44
C ALA A 66 0.64 -5.26 2.94
N THR A 67 0.43 -4.05 3.45
CA THR A 67 0.30 -3.77 4.89
C THR A 67 -1.07 -4.17 5.42
N GLY A 68 -1.11 -4.92 6.53
CA GLY A 68 -2.36 -5.44 7.08
C GLY A 68 -2.97 -6.63 6.30
N THR A 69 -2.24 -7.13 5.28
CA THR A 69 -2.63 -8.34 4.52
C THR A 69 -1.47 -9.34 4.45
N LEU A 70 -0.33 -8.97 3.88
CA LEU A 70 0.85 -9.84 3.79
C LEU A 70 1.85 -9.57 4.92
N MET A 71 1.94 -8.32 5.36
CA MET A 71 2.89 -7.88 6.39
C MET A 71 2.28 -6.89 7.36
N HIS A 72 2.90 -6.78 8.53
CA HIS A 72 2.56 -5.82 9.57
C HIS A 72 3.83 -5.21 10.15
N LEU A 73 3.69 -4.11 10.88
CA LEU A 73 4.79 -3.49 11.60
C LEU A 73 5.28 -4.43 12.71
N LYS A 74 6.60 -4.51 12.89
CA LYS A 74 7.23 -5.25 14.01
C LYS A 74 7.04 -4.54 15.36
N GLU A 75 7.03 -3.23 15.34
CA GLU A 75 6.81 -2.37 16.51
C GLU A 75 5.71 -1.35 16.21
N PRO A 76 4.92 -0.93 17.22
CA PRO A 76 3.96 0.16 17.06
C PRO A 76 4.63 1.42 16.50
N VAL A 77 3.88 2.22 15.73
CA VAL A 77 4.41 3.46 15.13
C VAL A 77 4.86 4.42 16.23
N GLY A 78 4.08 4.50 17.31
CA GLY A 78 4.38 5.35 18.47
C GLY A 78 5.75 5.07 19.11
N GLU A 79 6.15 3.80 19.21
CA GLU A 79 7.47 3.41 19.75
C GLU A 79 8.60 3.92 18.86
N THR A 80 8.50 3.67 17.55
CA THR A 80 9.46 4.15 16.55
C THR A 80 9.59 5.66 16.57
N TYR A 81 8.46 6.38 16.56
CA TYR A 81 8.44 7.83 16.57
C TYR A 81 9.05 8.40 17.85
N CYS A 82 8.68 7.88 19.02
CA CYS A 82 9.22 8.34 20.29
C CYS A 82 10.74 8.13 20.36
N ARG A 83 11.22 6.96 19.90
CA ARG A 83 12.64 6.63 19.85
C ARG A 83 13.43 7.62 18.99
N TYR A 84 13.00 7.89 17.75
CA TYR A 84 13.69 8.86 16.90
C TYR A 84 13.54 10.31 17.39
N ALA A 85 12.36 10.71 17.87
CA ALA A 85 12.14 12.04 18.42
C ALA A 85 13.12 12.33 19.58
N THR A 86 13.30 11.36 20.48
CA THR A 86 14.25 11.45 21.60
C THR A 86 15.69 11.63 21.09
N MET A 87 16.11 10.85 20.09
CA MET A 87 17.46 10.97 19.49
C MET A 87 17.72 12.34 18.85
N HIS A 88 16.66 13.02 18.40
CA HIS A 88 16.72 14.34 17.78
C HIS A 88 16.35 15.49 18.74
N GLY A 89 16.20 15.22 20.04
CA GLY A 89 15.91 16.23 21.06
C GLY A 89 14.50 16.82 20.97
N LEU A 90 13.56 16.13 20.33
CA LEU A 90 12.16 16.57 20.21
C LEU A 90 11.32 15.99 21.35
N ASN A 91 10.58 16.87 22.04
CA ASN A 91 9.58 16.44 23.01
C ASN A 91 8.22 16.29 22.33
N VAL A 92 7.79 15.04 22.11
CA VAL A 92 6.59 14.70 21.33
C VAL A 92 5.59 13.84 22.13
N GLY A 93 5.74 13.76 23.45
CA GLY A 93 4.89 12.92 24.31
C GLY A 93 5.26 11.43 24.30
N SER A 94 4.39 10.60 24.87
CA SER A 94 4.65 9.17 25.05
C SER A 94 4.44 8.35 23.77
N PRO A 95 4.99 7.13 23.67
CA PRO A 95 4.68 6.21 22.57
C PRO A 95 3.17 5.98 22.37
N ALA A 96 2.40 5.87 23.46
CA ALA A 96 0.96 5.68 23.40
C ALA A 96 0.23 6.90 22.81
N ASP A 97 0.65 8.11 23.18
CA ASP A 97 0.07 9.34 22.63
C ASP A 97 0.37 9.47 21.13
N LEU A 98 1.60 9.16 20.73
CA LEU A 98 2.02 9.18 19.33
C LEU A 98 1.25 8.14 18.49
N GLU A 99 1.05 6.95 19.03
CA GLU A 99 0.27 5.89 18.37
C GLU A 99 -1.19 6.31 18.16
N LEU A 100 -1.81 6.90 19.19
CA LEU A 100 -3.18 7.41 19.10
C LEU A 100 -3.28 8.55 18.08
N ARG A 101 -2.39 9.54 18.18
CA ARG A 101 -2.36 10.67 17.23
C ARG A 101 -2.12 10.20 15.82
N PHE A 102 -1.20 9.26 15.58
CA PHE A 102 -0.98 8.69 14.26
C PHE A 102 -2.25 8.09 13.68
N LYS A 103 -2.96 7.24 14.44
CA LYS A 103 -4.22 6.63 13.99
C LYS A 103 -5.27 7.69 13.64
N THR A 104 -5.48 8.64 14.53
CA THR A 104 -6.46 9.71 14.32
C THR A 104 -6.08 10.60 13.14
N THR A 105 -4.83 11.02 13.03
CA THR A 105 -4.36 11.86 11.93
C THR A 105 -4.45 11.12 10.61
N TYR A 106 -4.02 9.86 10.54
CA TYR A 106 -4.04 9.08 9.31
C TYR A 106 -5.46 8.89 8.77
N ILE A 107 -6.43 8.57 9.64
CA ILE A 107 -7.85 8.41 9.25
C ILE A 107 -8.43 9.73 8.71
N ASN A 108 -8.03 10.87 9.28
CA ASN A 108 -8.56 12.18 8.91
C ASN A 108 -7.76 12.87 7.79
N THR A 109 -6.61 12.32 7.40
CA THR A 109 -5.78 12.90 6.34
C THR A 109 -6.34 12.50 4.97
N THR A 110 -6.51 13.47 4.08
CA THR A 110 -6.90 13.18 2.69
C THR A 110 -5.83 12.29 2.05
N PRO A 111 -6.20 11.12 1.49
CA PRO A 111 -5.25 10.24 0.81
C PRO A 111 -4.56 10.96 -0.35
N LEU A 112 -3.32 10.55 -0.64
CA LEU A 112 -2.61 11.09 -1.79
C LEU A 112 -3.36 10.75 -3.09
N ASP A 113 -3.67 11.79 -3.87
CA ASP A 113 -4.32 11.62 -5.17
C ASP A 113 -3.29 11.23 -6.23
N TYR A 114 -3.14 9.94 -6.50
CA TYR A 114 -2.23 9.46 -7.56
C TYR A 114 -2.68 9.82 -8.98
N THR A 115 -3.89 10.36 -9.20
CA THR A 115 -4.31 10.77 -10.55
C THR A 115 -3.51 11.95 -11.07
N VAL A 116 -3.08 12.88 -10.20
CA VAL A 116 -2.22 14.03 -10.57
C VAL A 116 -0.77 13.62 -10.84
N LEU A 117 -0.42 12.38 -10.49
CA LEU A 117 0.88 11.76 -10.71
C LEU A 117 0.88 10.83 -11.93
N ARG A 118 -0.23 10.75 -12.69
CA ARG A 118 -0.27 9.96 -13.92
C ARG A 118 0.78 10.44 -14.92
N GLY A 119 1.65 9.53 -15.35
CA GLY A 119 2.73 9.82 -16.30
C GLY A 119 3.89 10.61 -15.69
N ALA A 120 3.90 10.84 -14.38
CA ALA A 120 5.05 11.40 -13.68
C ALA A 120 6.22 10.41 -13.69
N ASP A 121 7.44 10.94 -13.73
CA ASP A 121 8.63 10.13 -13.49
C ASP A 121 8.67 9.62 -12.02
N PRO A 122 9.43 8.55 -11.73
CA PRO A 122 9.52 7.99 -10.39
C PRO A 122 10.03 8.98 -9.33
N GLU A 123 10.89 9.93 -9.68
CA GLU A 123 11.42 10.89 -8.71
C GLU A 123 10.35 11.89 -8.26
N ARG A 124 9.53 12.38 -9.19
CA ARG A 124 8.40 13.25 -8.89
C ARG A 124 7.40 12.53 -7.99
N VAL A 125 7.10 11.26 -8.27
CA VAL A 125 6.24 10.43 -7.41
C VAL A 125 6.83 10.31 -6.01
N ALA A 126 8.12 9.97 -5.89
CA ALA A 126 8.79 9.79 -4.59
C ALA A 126 8.78 11.08 -3.76
N ARG A 127 9.08 12.23 -4.39
CA ARG A 127 9.04 13.53 -3.72
C ARG A 127 7.64 13.87 -3.22
N THR A 128 6.60 13.60 -4.02
CA THR A 128 5.21 13.84 -3.63
C THR A 128 4.77 12.93 -2.47
N GLU A 129 5.08 11.64 -2.52
CA GLU A 129 4.79 10.69 -1.44
C GLU A 129 5.51 11.08 -0.14
N GLN A 130 6.80 11.42 -0.22
CA GLN A 130 7.57 11.86 0.93
C GLN A 130 7.02 13.16 1.54
N ALA A 131 6.63 14.13 0.71
CA ALA A 131 6.03 15.38 1.18
C ALA A 131 4.69 15.13 1.90
N TRP A 132 3.84 14.24 1.38
CA TRP A 132 2.60 13.84 2.04
C TRP A 132 2.86 13.20 3.40
N TRP A 133 3.82 12.27 3.48
CA TRP A 133 4.23 11.65 4.74
C TRP A 133 4.81 12.66 5.73
N ARG A 134 5.64 13.60 5.27
CA ARG A 134 6.21 14.67 6.12
C ARG A 134 5.11 15.48 6.79
N ALA A 135 4.13 15.93 6.00
CA ALA A 135 3.02 16.73 6.51
C ALA A 135 2.19 15.96 7.55
N LEU A 136 1.91 14.67 7.29
CA LEU A 136 1.22 13.79 8.24
C LEU A 136 2.01 13.65 9.55
N VAL A 137 3.31 13.34 9.46
CA VAL A 137 4.16 13.13 10.64
C VAL A 137 4.31 14.41 11.46
N LEU A 138 4.44 15.57 10.82
CA LEU A 138 4.48 16.87 11.51
C LEU A 138 3.21 17.09 12.34
N HIS A 139 2.06 16.77 11.77
CA HIS A 139 0.78 16.87 12.47
C HIS A 139 0.66 15.89 13.64
N VAL A 140 1.23 14.68 13.52
CA VAL A 140 1.30 13.70 14.61
C VAL A 140 2.22 14.17 15.74
N PHE A 141 3.33 14.81 15.40
CA PHE A 141 4.35 15.23 16.37
C PHE A 141 3.94 16.47 17.15
N GLN A 142 3.10 17.34 16.56
CA GLN A 142 2.64 18.59 17.17
C GLN A 142 3.81 19.47 17.65
N CYS A 143 4.94 19.41 16.97
CA CYS A 143 6.15 20.18 17.25
C CYS A 143 6.36 21.30 16.22
N PRO A 144 7.25 22.27 16.48
CA PRO A 144 7.61 23.27 15.49
C PRO A 144 8.19 22.65 14.21
N ASP A 145 7.79 23.18 13.06
CA ASP A 145 8.44 22.87 11.79
C ASP A 145 9.86 23.45 11.82
N SER A 146 10.85 22.57 11.90
CA SER A 146 12.24 22.91 12.24
C SER A 146 13.22 21.91 11.64
N GLN A 147 14.49 22.29 11.58
CA GLN A 147 15.56 21.41 11.12
C GLN A 147 15.68 20.12 11.97
N ALA A 148 15.41 20.21 13.27
CA ALA A 148 15.39 19.05 14.16
C ALA A 148 14.24 18.08 13.79
N PHE A 149 13.06 18.63 13.49
CA PHE A 149 11.94 17.85 12.96
C PHE A 149 12.29 17.20 11.62
N ASP A 150 12.88 17.94 10.68
CA ASP A 150 13.24 17.38 9.37
C ASP A 150 14.23 16.22 9.48
N ALA A 151 15.24 16.36 10.33
CA ALA A 151 16.20 15.28 10.60
C ALA A 151 15.51 14.05 11.21
N CYS A 152 14.62 14.26 12.18
CA CYS A 152 13.84 13.19 12.78
C CYS A 152 12.90 12.51 11.78
N PHE A 153 12.19 13.29 10.97
CA PHE A 153 11.31 12.78 9.92
C PHE A 153 12.10 11.94 8.93
N ALA A 154 13.25 12.42 8.46
CA ALA A 154 14.11 11.66 7.54
C ALA A 154 14.53 10.31 8.13
N ALA A 155 14.86 10.25 9.42
CA ALA A 155 15.22 9.02 10.11
C ALA A 155 14.03 8.04 10.24
N CYS A 156 12.86 8.55 10.66
CA CYS A 156 11.61 7.78 10.71
C CYS A 156 11.24 7.23 9.32
N PHE A 157 11.22 8.10 8.32
CA PHE A 157 10.89 7.75 6.93
C PHE A 157 11.83 6.65 6.45
N ALA A 158 13.15 6.83 6.57
CA ALA A 158 14.13 5.82 6.18
C ALA A 158 13.95 4.48 6.91
N HIS A 159 13.52 4.48 8.17
CA HIS A 159 13.25 3.24 8.91
C HIS A 159 12.09 2.43 8.31
N PHE A 160 10.95 3.06 8.03
CA PHE A 160 9.79 2.37 7.47
C PHE A 160 10.00 1.89 6.02
N GLY A 161 10.98 2.44 5.30
CA GLY A 161 11.40 1.93 4.00
C GLY A 161 12.28 0.66 4.05
N ARG A 162 12.64 0.16 5.25
CA ARG A 162 13.47 -1.04 5.40
C ARG A 162 12.63 -2.22 5.84
N GLY A 163 12.88 -3.40 5.27
CA GLY A 163 12.25 -4.66 5.67
C GLY A 163 12.43 -5.01 7.17
N ALA A 164 13.43 -4.42 7.83
CA ALA A 164 13.60 -4.56 9.28
C ALA A 164 12.39 -4.04 10.09
N ALA A 165 11.68 -3.02 9.61
CA ALA A 165 10.47 -2.48 10.27
C ALA A 165 9.24 -3.40 10.16
N TRP A 166 9.29 -4.41 9.28
CA TRP A 166 8.14 -5.21 8.88
C TRP A 166 8.33 -6.70 9.21
N ALA A 167 7.24 -7.38 9.55
CA ALA A 167 7.15 -8.83 9.65
C ALA A 167 6.02 -9.34 8.77
N LEU A 168 6.18 -10.52 8.18
CA LEU A 168 5.11 -11.20 7.45
C LEU A 168 4.13 -11.83 8.43
N TYR A 169 2.86 -11.89 8.05
CA TYR A 169 1.92 -12.76 8.75
C TYR A 169 2.33 -14.23 8.55
N PRO A 170 2.20 -15.10 9.57
CA PRO A 170 2.64 -16.49 9.48
C PRO A 170 2.02 -17.28 8.31
N ASP A 171 0.80 -16.93 7.93
CA ASP A 171 0.02 -17.57 6.87
C ASP A 171 0.23 -16.94 5.48
N ALA A 172 0.92 -15.80 5.37
CA ALA A 172 1.14 -15.12 4.10
C ALA A 172 1.89 -16.02 3.10
N LEU A 173 3.07 -16.54 3.46
CA LEU A 173 3.86 -17.38 2.54
C LEU A 173 3.14 -18.70 2.19
N PRO A 174 2.55 -19.45 3.14
CA PRO A 174 1.74 -20.63 2.82
C PRO A 174 0.59 -20.32 1.84
N ALA A 175 -0.16 -19.23 2.04
CA ALA A 175 -1.27 -18.85 1.17
C ALA A 175 -0.80 -18.51 -0.25
N LEU A 176 0.28 -17.73 -0.37
CA LEU A 176 0.84 -17.39 -1.68
C LEU A 176 1.42 -18.61 -2.41
N ALA A 177 1.98 -19.59 -1.69
CA ALA A 177 2.49 -20.83 -2.27
C ALA A 177 1.35 -21.73 -2.77
N ALA A 178 0.26 -21.86 -2.00
CA ALA A 178 -0.92 -22.62 -2.40
C ALA A 178 -1.52 -22.08 -3.71
N LEU A 179 -1.72 -20.76 -3.82
CA LEU A 179 -2.25 -20.13 -5.02
C LEU A 179 -1.38 -20.37 -6.26
N ARG A 180 -0.05 -20.24 -6.13
CA ARG A 180 0.86 -20.52 -7.25
C ARG A 180 0.81 -21.97 -7.69
N ARG A 181 0.74 -22.90 -6.74
CA ARG A 181 0.59 -24.34 -7.04
C ARG A 181 -0.71 -24.63 -7.78
N ASP A 182 -1.77 -23.89 -7.47
CA ASP A 182 -3.08 -24.00 -8.09
C ASP A 182 -3.17 -23.24 -9.44
N GLY A 183 -2.03 -22.76 -9.97
CA GLY A 183 -1.94 -22.12 -11.29
C GLY A 183 -2.28 -20.63 -11.32
N TRP A 184 -2.40 -19.97 -10.17
CA TRP A 184 -2.69 -18.54 -10.10
C TRP A 184 -1.43 -17.70 -10.26
N ALA A 185 -1.53 -16.64 -11.06
CA ALA A 185 -0.60 -15.52 -11.06
C ALA A 185 -0.85 -14.66 -9.81
N VAL A 186 0.18 -14.50 -8.98
CA VAL A 186 0.10 -13.75 -7.71
C VAL A 186 0.85 -12.43 -7.84
N GLY A 187 0.22 -11.33 -7.41
CA GLY A 187 0.81 -9.99 -7.43
C GLY A 187 0.50 -9.17 -6.17
N VAL A 188 1.23 -8.08 -5.99
CA VAL A 188 0.98 -7.10 -4.91
C VAL A 188 0.40 -5.83 -5.52
N LEU A 189 -0.72 -5.38 -4.97
CA LEU A 189 -1.43 -4.18 -5.36
C LEU A 189 -1.66 -3.35 -4.10
N SER A 190 -0.81 -2.36 -3.87
CA SER A 190 -0.79 -1.59 -2.62
C SER A 190 -0.70 -0.10 -2.89
N ASN A 191 -1.31 0.69 -2.00
CA ASN A 191 -1.18 2.15 -1.94
C ASN A 191 0.08 2.59 -1.18
N PHE A 192 0.95 1.66 -0.79
CA PHE A 192 2.28 1.95 -0.26
C PHE A 192 3.07 2.83 -1.23
N ASP A 193 3.94 3.68 -0.68
CA ASP A 193 4.82 4.53 -1.47
C ASP A 193 5.87 3.72 -2.25
N LEU A 194 6.75 4.39 -3.02
CA LEU A 194 7.79 3.76 -3.87
C LEU A 194 8.80 2.87 -3.16
N ARG A 195 8.77 2.79 -1.83
CA ARG A 195 9.75 2.03 -1.05
C ARG A 195 9.27 0.62 -0.66
N LEU A 196 8.08 0.19 -1.10
CA LEU A 196 7.59 -1.18 -0.95
C LEU A 196 8.46 -2.20 -1.69
#